data_AF-A0A924W8E2-F1
#
_entry.id   AF-A0A924W8E2-F1
#
_cell.length_a   1.000
_cell.length_b   1.000
_cell.length_c   1.000
_cell.angle_alpha   90.00
_cell.angle_beta   90.00
_cell.angle_gamma   90.00
#
_symmetry.space_group_name_H-M   'P 1'
#
loop_
_entity.id
_entity.type
_entity.pdbx_description
1 polymer ?
#
loop_
_entity_poly.entity_id
_entity_poly.type
_entity_poly.pdbx_seq_one_letter_code
_entity_poly.pdbx_strand_id
1 'polypeptide(L)'
;MLSSLNKPSYRSWGVPHIVVAVGIALIWLWAGLSKLTEIIKPVAPVAHPARWADQFPEPLLVTVACVEVLLGFAICAGFRKRGLIAGIVLLSAFCAALVIWPPLPAQPCGCLGSFTLMSGLDSAAPETRNLFFASLHLFALALMPRSAPVEPKQTTSWR
;
A
#
# COMPACT_ATOMS: atom_id res chain seq x y z
N MET A 1 7.75 48.73 19.75
CA MET A 1 8.60 47.53 19.91
C MET A 1 7.90 46.36 19.26
N LEU A 2 8.40 45.97 18.09
CA LEU A 2 7.85 44.94 17.21
C LEU A 2 8.01 43.57 17.87
N SER A 3 6.91 42.97 18.35
CA SER A 3 6.90 41.55 18.67
C SER A 3 7.10 40.78 17.36
N SER A 4 8.30 40.26 17.15
CA SER A 4 8.57 39.34 16.04
C SER A 4 7.66 38.13 16.21
N LEU A 5 6.55 38.14 15.48
CA LEU A 5 5.75 36.96 15.21
C LEU A 5 6.66 36.00 14.46
N ASN A 6 7.34 35.15 15.22
CA ASN A 6 8.07 34.01 14.73
C ASN A 6 7.02 33.07 14.14
N LYS A 7 6.64 33.30 12.88
CA LYS A 7 5.77 32.39 12.13
C LYS A 7 6.56 31.08 12.06
N PRO A 8 6.12 29.99 12.73
CA PRO A 8 6.76 28.71 12.53
C PRO A 8 6.76 28.45 11.02
N SER A 9 7.93 28.16 10.46
CA SER A 9 8.11 27.90 9.03
C SER A 9 7.39 26.61 8.65
N TYR A 10 6.08 26.70 8.49
CA TYR A 10 5.28 25.63 7.94
C TYR A 10 5.70 25.44 6.47
N ARG A 11 5.95 24.18 6.11
CA ARG A 11 5.29 23.51 4.96
C ARG A 11 5.99 23.30 3.62
N SER A 12 7.30 23.33 3.45
CA SER A 12 7.88 22.76 2.21
C SER A 12 8.12 21.24 2.29
N TRP A 13 8.34 20.68 3.48
CA TRP A 13 8.54 19.23 3.69
C TRP A 13 7.25 18.41 3.62
N GLY A 14 6.07 19.05 3.55
CA GLY A 14 4.78 18.38 3.62
C GLY A 14 4.22 17.90 2.29
N VAL A 15 4.80 18.29 1.15
CA VAL A 15 4.31 17.90 -0.18
C VAL A 15 4.86 16.52 -0.61
N PRO A 16 6.15 16.21 -0.44
CA PRO A 16 6.71 14.94 -0.92
C PRO A 16 6.05 13.71 -0.30
N HIS A 17 5.81 13.69 1.01
CA HIS A 17 5.19 12.53 1.65
C HIS A 17 3.73 12.33 1.24
N ILE A 18 3.02 13.43 0.94
CA ILE A 18 1.64 13.36 0.44
C ILE A 18 1.61 12.73 -0.94
N VAL A 19 2.48 13.20 -1.85
CA VAL A 19 2.56 12.68 -3.22
C VAL A 19 2.87 11.18 -3.20
N VAL A 20 3.87 10.75 -2.43
CA VAL A 20 4.23 9.33 -2.35
C VAL A 20 3.09 8.51 -1.73
N ALA A 21 2.48 8.98 -0.63
CA ALA A 21 1.37 8.27 0.01
C ALA A 21 0.15 8.14 -0.90
N VAL A 22 -0.20 9.20 -1.64
CA VAL A 22 -1.30 9.16 -2.62
C VAL A 22 -0.95 8.20 -3.77
N GLY A 23 0.29 8.22 -4.27
CA GLY A 23 0.74 7.25 -5.27
C GLY A 23 0.57 5.80 -4.81
N ILE A 24 0.99 5.49 -3.58
CA ILE A 24 0.78 4.17 -2.96
C ILE A 24 -0.71 3.84 -2.83
N ALA A 25 -1.54 4.81 -2.42
CA ALA A 25 -2.98 4.61 -2.30
C ALA A 25 -3.63 4.26 -3.65
N LEU A 26 -3.24 4.96 -4.72
CA LEU A 26 -3.73 4.69 -6.07
C LEU A 26 -3.33 3.30 -6.54
N ILE A 27 -2.12 2.84 -6.21
CA ILE A 27 -1.66 1.48 -6.53
C ILE A 27 -2.53 0.44 -5.81
N TRP A 28 -2.82 0.62 -4.53
CA TRP A 28 -3.70 -0.28 -3.78
C TRP A 28 -5.13 -0.30 -4.32
N LEU A 29 -5.70 0.88 -4.62
CA LEU A 29 -7.03 0.98 -5.23
C LEU A 29 -7.06 0.27 -6.59
N TRP A 30 -6.05 0.51 -7.42
CA TRP A 30 -5.94 -0.11 -8.73
C TRP A 30 -5.85 -1.63 -8.63
N ALA A 31 -4.96 -2.14 -7.77
CA ALA A 31 -4.75 -3.57 -7.59
C ALA A 31 -6.02 -4.28 -7.09
N GLY A 32 -6.70 -3.70 -6.10
CA GLY A 32 -7.91 -4.29 -5.53
C GLY A 32 -9.11 -4.20 -6.47
N LEU A 33 -9.34 -3.03 -7.10
CA LEU A 33 -10.42 -2.87 -8.07
C LEU A 33 -10.23 -3.77 -9.28
N SER A 34 -9.01 -3.92 -9.78
CA SER A 34 -8.72 -4.82 -10.91
C SER A 34 -9.11 -6.27 -10.57
N LYS A 35 -8.73 -6.77 -9.39
CA LYS A 35 -9.13 -8.11 -8.92
C LYS A 35 -10.66 -8.25 -8.80
N LEU A 36 -11.33 -7.26 -8.21
CA LEU A 36 -12.79 -7.29 -8.09
C LEU A 36 -13.49 -7.28 -9.45
N THR A 37 -12.99 -6.50 -10.41
CA THR A 37 -13.59 -6.47 -11.76
C THR A 37 -13.46 -7.79 -12.50
N GLU A 38 -12.34 -8.49 -12.34
CA GLU A 38 -12.13 -9.82 -12.94
C GLU A 38 -13.07 -10.87 -12.35
N ILE A 39 -13.38 -10.78 -11.05
CA ILE A 39 -14.31 -11.68 -10.37
C ILE A 39 -15.76 -11.41 -10.79
N ILE A 40 -16.15 -10.13 -10.87
CA ILE A 40 -17.54 -9.74 -11.19
C ILE A 40 -17.85 -9.92 -12.69
N LYS A 41 -16.87 -9.62 -13.55
CA LYS A 41 -16.98 -9.76 -15.00
C LYS A 41 -15.78 -10.58 -15.47
N PRO A 42 -15.83 -11.92 -15.37
CA PRO A 42 -14.83 -12.75 -15.99
C PRO A 42 -14.83 -12.42 -17.49
N VAL A 43 -13.82 -11.68 -17.93
CA VAL A 43 -13.59 -11.44 -19.35
C VAL A 43 -13.42 -12.82 -19.96
N ALA A 44 -14.20 -13.12 -21.02
CA ALA A 44 -14.12 -14.38 -21.74
C ALA A 44 -12.64 -14.79 -21.90
N PRO A 45 -12.30 -16.09 -21.77
CA PRO A 45 -10.94 -16.55 -21.56
C PRO A 45 -10.08 -16.20 -22.78
N VAL A 46 -9.56 -14.98 -22.80
CA VAL A 46 -8.30 -14.69 -23.46
C VAL A 46 -7.33 -15.62 -22.75
N ALA A 47 -6.68 -16.50 -23.49
CA ALA A 47 -5.80 -17.54 -22.97
C ALA A 47 -4.62 -16.93 -22.21
N HIS A 48 -4.89 -16.42 -21.02
CA HIS A 48 -3.90 -15.92 -20.10
C HIS A 48 -3.32 -17.14 -19.39
N PRO A 49 -1.98 -17.22 -19.28
CA PRO A 49 -1.35 -18.30 -18.55
C PRO A 49 -1.87 -18.30 -17.10
N ALA A 50 -2.10 -19.51 -16.56
CA ALA A 50 -2.61 -19.69 -15.20
C ALA A 50 -1.73 -18.93 -14.20
N ARG A 51 -2.35 -18.03 -13.43
CA ARG A 51 -1.69 -17.16 -12.48
C ARG A 51 -1.51 -17.89 -11.15
N TRP A 52 -0.50 -17.49 -10.38
CA TRP A 52 -0.29 -18.01 -9.04
C TRP A 52 -1.52 -17.79 -8.14
N ALA A 53 -2.16 -16.62 -8.28
CA ALA A 53 -3.39 -16.28 -7.57
C ALA A 53 -4.54 -17.28 -7.82
N ASP A 54 -4.57 -17.94 -8.98
CA ASP A 54 -5.64 -18.87 -9.36
C ASP A 54 -5.61 -20.17 -8.52
N GLN A 55 -4.54 -20.41 -7.76
CA GLN A 55 -4.43 -21.55 -6.84
C GLN A 55 -5.18 -21.35 -5.51
N PHE A 56 -5.59 -20.11 -5.22
CA PHE A 56 -6.25 -19.76 -3.97
C PHE A 56 -7.78 -19.77 -4.11
N PRO A 57 -8.51 -20.07 -3.03
CA PRO A 57 -9.97 -20.07 -3.07
C PRO A 57 -10.50 -18.64 -3.32
N GLU A 58 -11.53 -18.52 -4.16
CA GLU A 58 -12.13 -17.24 -4.55
C GLU A 58 -12.51 -16.32 -3.36
N PRO A 59 -13.09 -16.81 -2.24
CA PRO A 59 -13.36 -15.96 -1.08
C PRO A 59 -12.12 -15.28 -0.49
N LEU A 60 -10.96 -15.95 -0.54
CA LEU A 60 -9.70 -15.36 -0.09
C LEU A 60 -9.28 -14.23 -1.04
N LEU A 61 -9.38 -14.44 -2.35
CA LEU A 61 -9.06 -13.43 -3.36
C LEU A 61 -9.96 -12.19 -3.24
N VAL A 62 -11.27 -12.39 -3.05
CA VAL A 62 -12.23 -11.30 -2.80
C VAL A 62 -11.86 -10.53 -1.52
N THR A 63 -11.55 -11.26 -0.44
CA THR A 63 -11.18 -10.64 0.84
C THR A 63 -9.93 -9.78 0.69
N VAL A 64 -8.89 -10.31 0.06
CA VAL A 64 -7.65 -9.59 -0.22
C VAL A 64 -7.92 -8.35 -1.07
N ALA A 65 -8.67 -8.48 -2.16
CA ALA A 65 -9.02 -7.35 -3.03
C ALA A 65 -9.78 -6.25 -2.28
N CYS A 66 -10.72 -6.62 -1.40
CA CYS A 66 -11.42 -5.66 -0.53
C CYS A 66 -10.46 -4.95 0.44
N VAL A 67 -9.53 -5.69 1.06
CA VAL A 67 -8.52 -5.11 1.96
C VAL A 67 -7.63 -4.12 1.22
N GLU A 68 -7.18 -4.43 0.00
CA GLU A 68 -6.39 -3.53 -0.83
C GLU A 68 -7.15 -2.22 -1.11
N VAL A 69 -8.42 -2.32 -1.51
CA VAL A 69 -9.27 -1.14 -1.74
C VAL A 69 -9.44 -0.31 -0.47
N LEU A 70 -9.70 -0.96 0.67
CA LEU A 70 -9.84 -0.29 1.97
C LEU A 70 -8.54 0.41 2.41
N LEU A 71 -7.38 -0.19 2.16
CA LEU A 71 -6.08 0.43 2.42
C LEU A 71 -5.89 1.70 1.59
N GLY A 72 -6.18 1.61 0.29
CA GLY A 72 -6.14 2.76 -0.61
C GLY A 72 -7.04 3.91 -0.12
N PHE A 73 -8.31 3.60 0.20
CA PHE A 73 -9.24 4.59 0.76
C PHE A 73 -8.77 5.16 2.10
N ALA A 74 -8.27 4.34 3.02
CA ALA A 74 -7.79 4.80 4.32
C ALA A 74 -6.63 5.79 4.18
N ILE A 75 -5.69 5.54 3.25
CA ILE A 75 -4.58 6.46 2.98
C ILE A 75 -5.10 7.78 2.38
N CYS A 76 -6.01 7.71 1.40
CA CYS A 76 -6.66 8.89 0.81
C CYS A 76 -7.47 9.71 1.83
N ALA A 77 -8.16 9.05 2.75
CA ALA A 77 -8.96 9.67 3.82
C ALA A 77 -8.11 10.32 4.93
N GLY A 78 -6.78 10.25 4.84
CA GLY A 78 -5.88 10.91 5.80
C GLY A 78 -5.34 10.00 6.89
N PHE A 79 -5.76 8.73 6.98
CA PHE A 79 -5.19 7.74 7.90
C PHE A 79 -3.83 7.19 7.43
N ARG A 80 -2.99 8.05 6.83
CA ARG A 80 -1.81 7.68 6.04
C ARG A 80 -0.84 6.79 6.81
N LYS A 81 -0.45 7.15 8.04
CA LYS A 81 0.51 6.34 8.83
C LYS A 81 -0.02 4.92 9.06
N ARG A 82 -1.29 4.80 9.47
CA ARG A 82 -1.93 3.50 9.74
C ARG A 82 -2.10 2.69 8.46
N GLY A 83 -2.57 3.33 7.38
CA GLY A 83 -2.72 2.69 6.08
C GLY A 83 -1.40 2.20 5.50
N LEU A 84 -0.32 2.98 5.62
CA LEU A 84 1.00 2.55 5.16
C LEU A 84 1.55 1.37 5.99
N ILE A 85 1.39 1.40 7.32
CA ILE A 85 1.81 0.27 8.17
C ILE A 85 1.00 -0.98 7.81
N ALA A 86 -0.32 -0.85 7.65
CA ALA A 86 -1.18 -1.97 7.29
C ALA A 86 -0.84 -2.52 5.88
N GLY A 87 -0.44 -1.67 4.93
CA GLY A 87 0.10 -2.08 3.64
C GLY A 87 1.38 -2.91 3.75
N ILE A 88 2.31 -2.53 4.64
CA ILE A 88 3.52 -3.34 4.93
C ILE A 88 3.15 -4.69 5.53
N VAL A 89 2.18 -4.73 6.45
CA VAL A 89 1.68 -5.99 7.04
C VAL A 89 1.09 -6.90 5.96
N LEU A 90 0.28 -6.35 5.06
CA LEU A 90 -0.29 -7.10 3.95
C LEU A 90 0.80 -7.64 3.00
N LEU A 91 1.79 -6.81 2.63
CA LEU A 91 2.94 -7.23 1.83
C LEU A 91 3.74 -8.34 2.51
N SER A 92 3.90 -8.27 3.83
CA SER A 92 4.58 -9.30 4.61
C SER A 92 3.80 -10.62 4.59
N ALA A 93 2.46 -10.56 4.66
CA ALA A 93 1.61 -11.73 4.50
C ALA A 93 1.74 -12.35 3.09
N PHE A 94 1.82 -11.53 2.03
CA PHE A 94 2.09 -12.02 0.69
C PHE A 94 3.47 -12.70 0.58
N CYS A 95 4.51 -12.13 1.19
CA CYS A 95 5.82 -12.76 1.23
C CYS A 95 5.79 -14.12 1.96
N ALA A 96 5.06 -14.21 3.09
CA ALA A 96 4.89 -15.49 3.77
C ALA A 96 4.14 -16.50 2.89
N ALA A 97 3.10 -16.08 2.18
CA ALA A 97 2.37 -16.92 1.24
C ALA A 97 3.26 -17.43 0.10
N LEU A 98 4.15 -16.60 -0.45
CA LEU A 98 5.12 -17.00 -1.48
C LEU A 98 6.10 -18.08 -0.98
N VAL A 99 6.46 -18.07 0.31
CA VAL A 99 7.34 -19.09 0.89
C VAL A 99 6.61 -20.41 1.10
N ILE A 100 5.34 -20.36 1.55
CA ILE A 100 4.55 -21.56 1.86
C ILE A 100 4.01 -22.21 0.57
N TRP A 101 3.59 -21.40 -0.40
CA TRP A 101 3.06 -21.82 -1.69
C TRP A 101 3.79 -21.09 -2.82
N PRO A 102 5.02 -21.50 -3.19
CA PRO A 102 5.78 -20.81 -4.22
C PRO A 102 5.14 -20.93 -5.61
N PRO A 103 5.21 -19.88 -6.45
CA PRO A 103 4.79 -19.95 -7.85
C PRO A 103 5.69 -20.88 -8.66
N LEU A 104 5.15 -21.47 -9.72
CA LEU A 104 5.95 -22.20 -10.69
C LEU A 104 6.92 -21.26 -11.43
N PRO A 105 8.05 -21.75 -11.96
CA PRO A 105 8.96 -20.94 -12.76
C PRO A 105 8.22 -20.23 -13.91
N ALA A 106 8.43 -18.91 -14.05
CA ALA A 106 7.76 -18.04 -15.02
C ALA A 106 6.23 -17.94 -14.89
N GLN A 107 5.64 -18.41 -13.78
CA GLN A 107 4.23 -18.22 -13.50
C GLN A 107 3.96 -16.78 -13.07
N PRO A 108 3.08 -16.04 -13.77
CA PRO A 108 2.70 -14.69 -13.36
C PRO A 108 1.96 -14.73 -12.03
N CYS A 109 2.21 -13.79 -11.12
CA CYS A 109 1.56 -13.88 -9.80
C CYS A 109 0.08 -13.47 -9.84
N GLY A 110 -0.32 -12.57 -10.76
CA GLY A 110 -1.69 -12.05 -10.88
C GLY A 110 -2.06 -10.95 -9.87
N CYS A 111 -1.10 -10.46 -9.09
CA CYS A 111 -1.35 -9.62 -7.92
C CYS A 111 -1.65 -8.15 -8.27
N LEU A 112 -1.46 -7.72 -9.53
CA LEU A 112 -1.83 -6.38 -10.02
C LEU A 112 -2.99 -6.40 -11.04
N GLY A 113 -3.65 -7.55 -11.20
CA GLY A 113 -4.68 -7.75 -12.22
C GLY A 113 -4.09 -7.87 -13.64
N SER A 114 -4.97 -8.13 -14.61
CA SER A 114 -4.62 -8.45 -16.01
C SER A 114 -4.39 -7.20 -16.88
N PHE A 115 -4.41 -6.00 -16.29
CA PHE A 115 -4.26 -4.76 -17.05
C PHE A 115 -2.80 -4.50 -17.45
N THR A 116 -2.60 -4.29 -18.75
CA THR A 116 -1.29 -4.18 -19.43
C THR A 116 -0.42 -3.02 -18.99
N LEU A 117 -0.98 -1.98 -18.34
CA LEU A 117 -0.25 -0.76 -17.96
C LEU A 117 0.89 -1.02 -16.94
N MET A 118 0.81 -2.11 -16.16
CA MET A 118 1.84 -2.53 -15.21
C MET A 118 2.43 -3.92 -15.53
N SER A 119 2.24 -4.41 -16.76
CA SER A 119 2.75 -5.72 -17.19
C SER A 119 4.26 -5.92 -16.97
N GLY A 120 5.04 -4.84 -17.03
CA GLY A 120 6.48 -4.86 -16.70
C GLY A 120 6.79 -5.14 -15.22
N LEU A 121 5.94 -4.68 -14.29
CA LEU A 121 6.06 -5.00 -12.86
C LEU A 121 5.46 -6.37 -12.53
N ASP A 122 4.47 -6.83 -13.30
CA ASP A 122 3.90 -8.17 -13.12
C ASP A 122 4.81 -9.27 -13.69
N SER A 123 5.72 -8.89 -14.61
CA SER A 123 6.84 -9.73 -15.07
C SER A 123 8.01 -9.81 -14.08
N ALA A 124 8.06 -8.92 -13.09
CA ALA A 124 9.11 -8.96 -12.06
C ALA A 124 8.86 -10.13 -11.11
N ALA A 125 9.94 -10.68 -10.55
CA ALA A 125 9.82 -11.69 -9.51
C ALA A 125 8.95 -11.17 -8.35
N PRO A 126 7.97 -11.96 -7.85
CA PRO A 126 7.03 -11.49 -6.83
C PRO A 126 7.71 -10.89 -5.60
N GLU A 127 8.87 -11.42 -5.22
CA GLU A 127 9.70 -10.96 -4.10
C GLU A 127 10.25 -9.56 -4.36
N THR A 128 10.80 -9.33 -5.56
CA THR A 128 11.34 -8.02 -5.96
C THR A 128 10.26 -6.96 -5.94
N ARG A 129 9.07 -7.30 -6.44
CA ARG A 129 7.94 -6.38 -6.45
C ARG A 129 7.44 -6.06 -5.04
N ASN A 130 7.30 -7.07 -4.19
CA ASN A 130 6.90 -6.85 -2.80
C ASN A 130 7.93 -6.02 -2.03
N LEU A 131 9.22 -6.26 -2.24
CA LEU A 131 10.31 -5.47 -1.67
C LEU A 131 10.26 -4.02 -2.14
N PHE A 132 10.01 -3.79 -3.43
CA PHE A 132 9.86 -2.44 -4.00
C PHE A 132 8.69 -1.70 -3.35
N PHE A 133 7.51 -2.32 -3.29
CA PHE A 133 6.35 -1.69 -2.65
C PHE A 133 6.56 -1.46 -1.15
N ALA A 134 7.16 -2.41 -0.43
CA ALA A 134 7.48 -2.24 0.98
C ALA A 134 8.45 -1.06 1.19
N SER A 135 9.45 -0.92 0.31
CA SER A 135 10.40 0.20 0.34
C SER A 135 9.70 1.54 0.10
N LEU A 136 8.72 1.61 -0.81
CA LEU A 136 7.90 2.82 -1.00
C LEU A 136 7.11 3.18 0.26
N HIS A 137 6.53 2.18 0.95
CA HIS A 137 5.81 2.42 2.20
C HIS A 137 6.73 2.93 3.30
N LEU A 138 7.92 2.32 3.47
CA LEU A 138 8.93 2.76 4.42
C LEU A 138 9.44 4.17 4.11
N PHE A 139 9.67 4.46 2.83
CA PHE A 139 10.08 5.79 2.38
C PHE A 139 8.99 6.83 2.69
N ALA A 140 7.73 6.53 2.37
CA ALA A 140 6.61 7.41 2.68
C ALA A 140 6.48 7.66 4.20
N LEU A 141 6.68 6.63 5.03
CA LEU A 141 6.70 6.75 6.49
C LEU A 141 7.89 7.57 6.99
N ALA A 142 9.08 7.42 6.39
CA ALA A 142 10.28 8.17 6.76
C ALA A 142 10.15 9.68 6.44
N LEU A 143 9.41 10.02 5.38
CA LEU A 143 9.11 11.41 5.02
C LEU A 143 8.02 12.05 5.90
N MET A 144 7.31 11.26 6.73
CA MET A 144 6.25 11.84 7.57
C MET A 144 6.84 12.73 8.67
N PRO A 145 6.21 13.89 8.95
CA PRO A 145 6.59 14.71 10.09
C PRO A 145 6.50 13.88 11.37
N ARG A 146 7.60 13.81 12.13
CA ARG A 146 7.56 13.21 13.46
C ARG A 146 6.68 14.09 14.34
N SER A 147 5.68 13.49 14.98
CA SER A 147 4.90 14.14 16.02
C SER A 147 5.89 14.70 17.04
N ALA A 148 5.78 15.99 17.38
CA ALA A 148 6.58 16.53 18.48
C ALA A 148 6.33 15.66 19.73
N PRO A 149 7.37 15.40 20.56
CA PRO A 149 7.16 14.75 21.83
C PRO A 149 6.03 15.46 22.56
N VAL A 150 5.04 14.71 23.06
CA VAL A 150 4.01 15.27 23.93
C VAL A 150 4.76 15.78 25.15
N GLU A 151 4.97 17.09 25.24
CA GLU A 151 5.58 17.69 26.41
C GLU A 151 4.74 17.27 27.62
N PRO A 152 5.32 16.58 28.61
CA PRO A 152 4.56 16.12 29.76
C PRO A 152 3.92 17.35 30.37
N LYS A 153 2.58 17.38 30.42
CA LYS A 153 1.84 18.43 31.13
C LYS A 153 2.45 18.48 32.53
N GLN A 154 3.13 19.57 32.86
CA GLN A 154 3.57 19.82 34.22
C GLN A 154 2.33 19.76 35.10
N THR A 155 2.17 18.66 35.83
CA THR A 155 1.14 18.52 36.84
C THR A 155 1.51 19.51 37.93
N THR A 156 0.87 20.67 37.91
CA THR A 156 0.95 21.63 39.00
C THR A 156 0.33 20.97 40.22
N SER A 157 1.19 20.43 41.09
CA SER A 157 0.79 20.03 42.44
C SER A 157 0.44 21.31 43.20
N TRP A 158 -0.85 21.61 43.27
CA TRP A 158 -1.33 22.58 44.25
C TRP A 158 -1.24 21.91 45.62
N ARG A 159 -0.47 22.56 46.50
CA ARG A 159 -0.24 22.18 47.89
C ARG A 159 -1.54 22.14 48.67
#